data_AF-A0A937NGP7-F1
#
_entry.id   AF-A0A937NGP7-F1
#
_cell.length_a   1.000
_cell.length_b   1.000
_cell.length_c   1.000
_cell.angle_alpha   90.00
_cell.angle_beta   90.00
_cell.angle_gamma   90.00
#
_symmetry.space_group_name_H-M   'P 1'
#
loop_
_entity.id
_entity.type
_entity.pdbx_description
1 polymer ?
#
loop_
_entity_poly.entity_id
_entity_poly.type
_entity_poly.pdbx_seq_one_letter_code
_entity_poly.pdbx_strand_id
1 'polypeptide(L)'
;MEVLKEGKGELLGWHDPDEARDWVLKNKSRELKDKTMSAKEAVSRFVRDGDFIASGGFGHIRVSMAIVYEIIRQKKRNLAMAGKTAVHDLDILVGAGCVNRAEVAYSFGHELRGLSPASRRMVESGQCKVVAETSNAGYQWRFLAAMMGIPFIPSRNLLGTDTGSYSSCKVVKDPFSGKPINLIPAAYPDVAFIHVHRCDIYGNAQIDAILVEDFELSRCARRLIITTEEISDNEVIRREPWKTAIPFLVVDAVVEVPYGSHPCEMPGMYYYDEDHIAEWLSLSKTQEGVDTYLSKFVFGVDSFDDYLELCGGIRKLNYLKRREFLREPMVAPWRK
;
A
#
# COMPACT_ATOMS: atom_id res chain seq x y z
N MET A 1 17.70 -13.39 25.35
CA MET A 1 18.83 -12.60 24.79
C MET A 1 19.01 -11.36 25.66
N GLU A 2 20.26 -10.92 25.89
CA GLU A 2 20.53 -9.67 26.60
C GLU A 2 20.18 -8.48 25.69
N VAL A 3 19.24 -7.63 26.11
CA VAL A 3 18.85 -6.42 25.38
C VAL A 3 19.82 -5.30 25.73
N LEU A 4 20.50 -4.76 24.72
CA LEU A 4 21.51 -3.72 24.84
C LEU A 4 20.93 -2.31 24.60
N LYS A 5 19.95 -2.20 23.71
CA LYS A 5 19.24 -0.94 23.38
C LYS A 5 17.84 -1.26 22.85
N GLU A 6 16.88 -0.37 23.10
CA GLU A 6 15.52 -0.45 22.58
C GLU A 6 15.15 0.89 21.92
N GLY A 7 14.51 0.83 20.75
CA GLY A 7 13.94 2.02 20.11
C GLY A 7 12.64 2.46 20.80
N LYS A 8 12.26 3.73 20.61
CA LYS A 8 11.07 4.33 21.26
C LYS A 8 9.81 4.32 20.40
N GLY A 9 9.88 3.76 19.20
CA GLY A 9 8.76 3.71 18.26
C GLY A 9 7.69 2.71 18.69
N GLU A 10 6.42 3.01 18.39
CA GLU A 10 5.30 2.10 18.59
C GLU A 10 5.44 0.88 17.67
N LEU A 11 5.25 -0.32 18.23
CA LEU A 11 5.26 -1.56 17.47
C LEU A 11 3.88 -1.81 16.84
N LEU A 12 3.74 -1.51 15.54
CA LEU A 12 2.50 -1.74 14.80
C LEU A 12 2.46 -3.13 14.15
N GLY A 13 1.28 -3.75 14.20
CA GLY A 13 0.97 -4.98 13.47
C GLY A 13 1.71 -6.22 13.95
N TRP A 14 2.39 -6.18 15.10
CA TRP A 14 3.07 -7.37 15.62
C TRP A 14 2.06 -8.29 16.32
N HIS A 15 2.15 -9.57 15.98
CA HIS A 15 1.45 -10.66 16.63
C HIS A 15 2.44 -11.79 16.82
N ASP A 16 2.21 -12.61 17.84
CA ASP A 16 2.99 -13.84 17.95
C ASP A 16 2.74 -14.69 16.69
N PRO A 17 3.78 -15.30 16.08
CA PRO A 17 3.61 -16.11 14.88
C PRO A 17 2.57 -17.23 15.01
N ASP A 18 2.43 -17.83 16.20
CA ASP A 18 1.43 -18.86 16.43
C ASP A 18 0.01 -18.28 16.45
N GLU A 19 -0.18 -17.09 17.04
CA GLU A 19 -1.46 -16.37 17.00
C GLU A 19 -1.83 -15.95 15.56
N ALA A 20 -0.86 -15.50 14.77
CA ALA A 20 -1.07 -15.15 13.37
C ALA A 20 -1.49 -16.39 12.56
N ARG A 21 -0.83 -17.52 12.78
CA ARG A 21 -1.16 -18.80 12.15
C ARG A 21 -2.56 -19.29 12.53
N ASP A 22 -2.90 -19.23 13.81
CA ASP A 22 -4.23 -19.57 14.33
C ASP A 22 -5.33 -18.70 13.74
N TRP A 23 -5.05 -17.40 13.59
CA TRP A 23 -5.98 -16.48 12.94
C TRP A 23 -6.24 -16.90 11.49
N VAL A 24 -5.19 -17.19 10.72
CA VAL A 24 -5.31 -17.64 9.31
C VAL A 24 -6.08 -18.96 9.23
N LEU A 25 -5.80 -19.91 10.12
CA LEU A 25 -6.49 -21.20 10.18
C LEU A 25 -8.00 -21.04 10.39
N LYS A 26 -8.42 -20.10 11.23
CA LYS A 26 -9.82 -19.86 11.59
C LYS A 26 -10.58 -18.97 10.59
N ASN A 27 -9.89 -18.04 9.92
CA ASN A 27 -10.55 -16.97 9.17
C ASN A 27 -10.36 -17.04 7.65
N LYS A 28 -9.29 -17.67 7.12
CA LYS A 28 -9.06 -17.75 5.67
C LYS A 28 -9.66 -19.03 5.07
N SER A 29 -10.39 -18.85 3.99
CA SER A 29 -10.95 -19.96 3.19
C SER A 29 -9.85 -20.62 2.34
N ARG A 30 -9.86 -21.95 2.31
CA ARG A 30 -9.02 -22.75 1.39
C ARG A 30 -9.78 -23.25 0.16
N GLU A 31 -11.07 -22.94 0.09
CA GLU A 31 -11.93 -23.30 -1.03
C GLU A 31 -11.59 -22.48 -2.27
N LEU A 32 -11.58 -23.15 -3.42
CA LEU A 32 -11.49 -22.52 -4.73
C LEU A 32 -12.88 -22.02 -5.14
N LYS A 33 -13.26 -20.84 -4.64
CA LYS A 33 -14.57 -20.20 -4.92
C LYS A 33 -14.39 -18.80 -5.45
N ASP A 34 -15.41 -18.31 -6.14
CA ASP A 34 -15.47 -16.94 -6.62
C ASP A 34 -15.34 -15.95 -5.44
N LYS A 35 -14.38 -15.03 -5.55
CA LYS A 35 -14.08 -13.95 -4.61
C LYS A 35 -14.28 -12.58 -5.23
N THR A 36 -14.85 -12.51 -6.43
CA THR A 36 -15.16 -11.25 -7.10
C THR A 36 -16.21 -10.48 -6.31
N MET A 37 -15.97 -9.17 -6.18
CA MET A 37 -16.90 -8.22 -5.55
C MET A 37 -16.55 -6.80 -5.96
N SER A 38 -17.43 -5.85 -5.68
CA SER A 38 -17.15 -4.43 -5.88
C SER A 38 -16.12 -3.90 -4.87
N ALA A 39 -15.44 -2.80 -5.21
CA ALA A 39 -14.57 -2.08 -4.26
C ALA A 39 -15.32 -1.71 -2.97
N LYS A 40 -16.58 -1.27 -3.11
CA LYS A 40 -17.47 -0.93 -2.00
C LYS A 40 -17.68 -2.10 -1.04
N GLU A 41 -18.00 -3.28 -1.57
CA GLU A 41 -18.16 -4.48 -0.76
C GLU A 41 -16.86 -4.91 -0.10
N ALA A 42 -15.74 -4.89 -0.85
CA ALA A 42 -14.42 -5.25 -0.33
C ALA A 42 -14.02 -4.37 0.86
N VAL A 43 -14.09 -3.03 0.70
CA VAL A 43 -13.74 -2.09 1.78
C VAL A 43 -14.71 -2.19 2.95
N SER A 44 -16.02 -2.32 2.68
CA SER A 44 -17.03 -2.43 3.74
C SER A 44 -16.81 -3.67 4.61
N ARG A 45 -16.46 -4.79 3.98
CA ARG A 45 -16.31 -6.10 4.63
C ARG A 45 -14.98 -6.25 5.35
N PHE A 46 -13.88 -5.80 4.74
CA PHE A 46 -12.54 -6.16 5.19
C PHE A 46 -11.82 -5.05 5.94
N VAL A 47 -12.12 -3.78 5.66
CA VAL A 47 -11.48 -2.61 6.30
C VAL A 47 -12.36 -2.08 7.44
N ARG A 48 -11.77 -1.96 8.63
CA ARG A 48 -12.42 -1.44 9.83
C ARG A 48 -11.65 -0.24 10.37
N ASP A 49 -12.35 0.61 11.10
CA ASP A 49 -11.71 1.70 11.82
C ASP A 49 -10.68 1.15 12.81
N GLY A 50 -9.50 1.78 12.87
CA GLY A 50 -8.40 1.32 13.72
C GLY A 50 -7.47 0.27 13.09
N ASP A 51 -7.81 -0.31 11.94
CA ASP A 51 -6.97 -1.33 11.29
C ASP A 51 -5.57 -0.78 10.94
N PHE A 52 -4.57 -1.65 11.05
CA PHE A 52 -3.26 -1.43 10.46
C PHE A 52 -3.27 -1.88 8.99
N ILE A 53 -3.25 -0.91 8.07
CA ILE A 53 -3.36 -1.14 6.63
C ILE A 53 -2.00 -1.04 5.91
N ALA A 54 -1.88 -1.73 4.78
CA ALA A 54 -0.73 -1.65 3.90
C ALA A 54 -1.16 -1.60 2.42
N SER A 55 -0.44 -0.81 1.64
CA SER A 55 -0.64 -0.64 0.21
C SER A 55 0.52 -1.31 -0.51
N GLY A 56 0.23 -2.18 -1.49
CA GLY A 56 1.25 -2.74 -2.38
C GLY A 56 1.76 -1.73 -3.40
N GLY A 57 2.58 -2.21 -4.33
CA GLY A 57 3.21 -1.34 -5.32
C GLY A 57 4.43 -0.60 -4.77
N PHE A 58 4.78 0.53 -5.39
CA PHE A 58 5.94 1.33 -5.01
C PHE A 58 5.78 2.78 -5.45
N GLY A 59 5.78 3.72 -4.51
CA GLY A 59 5.65 5.12 -4.85
C GLY A 59 4.35 5.37 -5.62
N HIS A 60 4.46 5.84 -6.86
CA HIS A 60 3.33 6.07 -7.77
C HIS A 60 3.05 4.90 -8.72
N ILE A 61 3.46 3.67 -8.38
CA ILE A 61 3.40 2.51 -9.29
C ILE A 61 2.49 1.43 -8.69
N ARG A 62 1.44 1.04 -9.41
CA ARG A 62 0.44 0.01 -9.02
C ARG A 62 -0.24 0.25 -7.66
N VAL A 63 -0.44 1.51 -7.31
CA VAL A 63 -1.19 1.88 -6.11
C VAL A 63 -2.66 1.57 -6.35
N SER A 64 -3.35 0.84 -5.46
CA SER A 64 -4.80 0.58 -5.64
C SER A 64 -5.65 1.80 -5.30
N MET A 65 -5.64 2.82 -6.17
CA MET A 65 -6.37 4.08 -5.94
C MET A 65 -7.87 3.88 -5.80
N ALA A 66 -8.44 2.89 -6.49
CA ALA A 66 -9.84 2.50 -6.32
C ALA A 66 -10.18 2.13 -4.86
N ILE A 67 -9.29 1.40 -4.17
CA ILE A 67 -9.48 1.04 -2.75
C ILE A 67 -9.22 2.24 -1.85
N VAL A 68 -8.19 3.05 -2.15
CA VAL A 68 -7.88 4.28 -1.40
C VAL A 68 -9.08 5.23 -1.39
N TYR A 69 -9.67 5.50 -2.56
CA TYR A 69 -10.86 6.36 -2.65
C TYR A 69 -12.07 5.76 -1.98
N GLU A 70 -12.25 4.44 -2.06
CA GLU A 70 -13.38 3.80 -1.41
C GLU A 70 -13.25 3.80 0.12
N ILE A 71 -12.04 3.67 0.68
CA ILE A 71 -11.75 3.88 2.11
C ILE A 71 -12.18 5.29 2.54
N ILE A 72 -11.84 6.31 1.73
CA ILE A 72 -12.20 7.71 1.98
C ILE A 72 -13.72 7.92 1.88
N ARG A 73 -14.36 7.37 0.83
CA ARG A 73 -15.80 7.44 0.58
C ARG A 73 -16.60 6.88 1.74
N GLN A 74 -16.19 5.72 2.24
CA GLN A 74 -16.82 5.07 3.41
C GLN A 74 -16.42 5.70 4.74
N LYS A 75 -15.59 6.76 4.71
CA LYS A 75 -15.15 7.52 5.88
C LYS A 75 -14.55 6.63 6.96
N LYS A 76 -13.72 5.65 6.58
CA LYS A 76 -12.96 4.87 7.57
C LYS A 76 -12.04 5.81 8.36
N ARG A 77 -11.83 5.55 9.66
CA ARG A 77 -11.11 6.44 10.58
C ARG A 77 -10.11 5.69 11.44
N ASN A 78 -9.18 6.46 12.00
CA ASN A 78 -8.20 6.00 12.97
C ASN A 78 -7.29 4.88 12.45
N LEU A 79 -7.13 4.80 11.13
CA LEU A 79 -6.29 3.80 10.50
C LEU A 79 -4.81 4.09 10.81
N ALA A 80 -4.04 3.04 10.98
CA ALA A 80 -2.59 3.10 10.96
C ALA A 80 -2.10 2.58 9.61
N MET A 81 -1.07 3.18 9.00
CA MET A 81 -0.58 2.75 7.69
C MET A 81 0.90 2.38 7.70
N ALA A 82 1.24 1.32 6.96
CA ALA A 82 2.61 0.96 6.64
C ALA A 82 3.19 1.91 5.59
N GLY A 83 4.04 2.85 6.01
CA GLY A 83 4.70 3.84 5.17
C GLY A 83 6.02 3.35 4.58
N LYS A 84 6.05 2.16 3.98
CA LYS A 84 7.29 1.58 3.42
C LYS A 84 7.79 2.39 2.22
N THR A 85 6.98 2.57 1.20
CA THR A 85 7.21 3.52 0.11
C THR A 85 5.86 4.12 -0.30
N ALA A 86 5.16 4.64 0.72
CA ALA A 86 3.83 5.18 0.58
C ALA A 86 3.92 6.68 0.32
N VAL A 87 3.39 7.13 -0.82
CA VAL A 87 3.52 8.50 -1.30
C VAL A 87 2.13 9.10 -1.51
N HIS A 88 1.50 8.85 -2.65
CA HIS A 88 0.21 9.44 -2.99
C HIS A 88 -0.93 8.84 -2.18
N ASP A 89 -0.91 7.53 -2.00
CA ASP A 89 -1.84 6.78 -1.16
C ASP A 89 -1.85 7.29 0.28
N LEU A 90 -0.69 7.35 0.93
CA LEU A 90 -0.59 7.85 2.29
C LEU A 90 -0.95 9.34 2.36
N ASP A 91 -0.50 10.16 1.42
CA ASP A 91 -0.77 11.60 1.44
C ASP A 91 -2.27 11.90 1.38
N ILE A 92 -3.00 11.22 0.50
CA ILE A 92 -4.45 11.42 0.36
C ILE A 92 -5.24 10.82 1.52
N LEU A 93 -4.84 9.64 2.04
CA LEU A 93 -5.50 9.02 3.19
C LEU A 93 -5.31 9.84 4.48
N VAL A 94 -4.12 10.42 4.67
CA VAL A 94 -3.84 11.31 5.79
C VAL A 94 -4.56 12.65 5.59
N GLY A 95 -4.51 13.24 4.40
CA GLY A 95 -5.21 14.49 4.07
C GLY A 95 -6.73 14.39 4.27
N ALA A 96 -7.32 13.24 3.93
CA ALA A 96 -8.74 12.93 4.13
C ALA A 96 -9.11 12.60 5.59
N GLY A 97 -8.14 12.59 6.51
CA GLY A 97 -8.35 12.24 7.92
C GLY A 97 -8.68 10.77 8.18
N CYS A 98 -8.37 9.87 7.24
CA CYS A 98 -8.61 8.43 7.40
C CYS A 98 -7.48 7.76 8.19
N VAL A 99 -6.23 8.11 7.87
CA VAL A 99 -5.01 7.63 8.53
C VAL A 99 -4.51 8.69 9.51
N ASN A 100 -4.33 8.31 10.77
CA ASN A 100 -3.80 9.20 11.82
C ASN A 100 -2.52 8.67 12.50
N ARG A 101 -2.04 7.49 12.08
CA ARG A 101 -0.77 6.92 12.51
C ARG A 101 -0.03 6.33 11.32
N ALA A 102 1.28 6.54 11.24
CA ALA A 102 2.13 5.92 10.21
C ALA A 102 3.42 5.41 10.83
N GLU A 103 3.81 4.17 10.51
CA GLU A 103 5.19 3.69 10.68
C GLU A 103 5.90 3.91 9.35
N VAL A 104 7.03 4.63 9.35
CA VAL A 104 7.58 5.23 8.13
C VAL A 104 8.98 4.69 7.81
N ALA A 105 9.18 4.29 6.56
CA ALA A 105 10.51 4.12 5.98
C ALA A 105 10.80 5.17 4.91
N TYR A 106 9.87 5.34 3.98
CA TYR A 106 9.85 6.45 3.04
C TYR A 106 8.41 6.90 2.84
N SER A 107 8.11 8.10 3.30
CA SER A 107 6.80 8.73 3.24
C SER A 107 6.94 10.25 3.20
N PHE A 108 5.83 10.94 2.97
CA PHE A 108 5.76 12.42 2.97
C PHE A 108 6.56 13.11 1.85
N GLY A 109 6.84 12.38 0.77
CA GLY A 109 7.41 12.89 -0.47
C GLY A 109 6.70 12.31 -1.68
N HIS A 110 6.76 13.01 -2.81
CA HIS A 110 6.31 12.58 -4.13
C HIS A 110 7.50 12.47 -5.10
N GLU A 111 8.65 12.03 -4.59
CA GLU A 111 9.87 11.80 -5.37
C GLU A 111 10.26 13.04 -6.19
N LEU A 112 10.19 12.96 -7.53
CA LEU A 112 10.50 14.04 -8.46
C LEU A 112 9.56 15.25 -8.35
N ARG A 113 8.38 15.08 -7.72
CA ARG A 113 7.31 16.08 -7.64
C ARG A 113 7.35 16.90 -6.34
N GLY A 114 8.30 16.62 -5.45
CA GLY A 114 8.53 17.38 -4.22
C GLY A 114 7.93 16.72 -2.97
N LEU A 115 7.47 17.53 -2.02
CA LEU A 115 6.97 17.07 -0.72
C LEU A 115 5.45 16.89 -0.72
N SER A 116 4.95 15.97 0.11
CA SER A 116 3.52 15.69 0.30
C SER A 116 2.85 16.78 1.15
N PRO A 117 2.03 17.69 0.57
CA PRO A 117 1.55 18.86 1.30
C PRO A 117 0.55 18.50 2.41
N ALA A 118 -0.36 17.56 2.13
CA ALA A 118 -1.45 17.23 3.03
C ALA A 118 -0.92 16.52 4.29
N SER A 119 -0.18 15.43 4.08
CA SER A 119 0.36 14.61 5.15
C SER A 119 1.41 15.35 5.98
N ARG A 120 2.27 16.20 5.38
CA ARG A 120 3.17 17.06 6.17
C ARG A 120 2.38 18.01 7.06
N ARG A 121 1.35 18.70 6.55
CA ARG A 121 0.48 19.56 7.37
C ARG A 121 -0.17 18.79 8.52
N MET A 122 -0.69 17.60 8.23
CA MET A 122 -1.37 16.76 9.23
C MET A 122 -0.41 16.24 10.29
N VAL A 123 0.84 15.92 9.92
CA VAL A 123 1.89 15.51 10.87
C VAL A 123 2.38 16.70 11.71
N GLU A 124 2.67 17.84 11.08
CA GLU A 124 3.14 19.05 11.77
C GLU A 124 2.10 19.62 12.74
N SER A 125 0.80 19.46 12.44
CA SER A 125 -0.30 19.85 13.34
C SER A 125 -0.64 18.79 14.40
N GLY A 126 0.00 17.61 14.38
CA GLY A 126 -0.24 16.52 15.31
C GLY A 126 -1.53 15.72 15.08
N GLN A 127 -2.25 16.00 13.99
CA GLN A 127 -3.45 15.25 13.59
C GLN A 127 -3.12 13.84 13.07
N CYS A 128 -1.91 13.66 12.51
CA CYS A 128 -1.34 12.36 12.19
C CYS A 128 0.01 12.21 12.92
N LYS A 129 0.32 11.01 13.43
CA LYS A 129 1.55 10.74 14.17
C LYS A 129 2.45 9.78 13.38
N VAL A 130 3.72 10.14 13.23
CA VAL A 130 4.77 9.17 12.89
C VAL A 130 5.08 8.40 14.16
N VAL A 131 4.63 7.15 14.23
CA VAL A 131 4.69 6.37 15.48
C VAL A 131 5.97 5.55 15.58
N ALA A 132 6.59 5.21 14.46
CA ALA A 132 7.89 4.56 14.40
C ALA A 132 8.57 4.83 13.04
N GLU A 133 9.89 4.75 13.02
CA GLU A 133 10.70 4.90 11.81
C GLU A 133 11.56 3.65 11.56
N THR A 134 11.80 3.33 10.29
CA THR A 134 12.73 2.27 9.88
C THR A 134 13.33 2.59 8.52
N SER A 135 14.15 1.70 7.96
CA SER A 135 14.63 1.85 6.58
C SER A 135 13.76 1.03 5.61
N ASN A 136 13.81 1.31 4.30
CA ASN A 136 13.04 0.54 3.32
C ASN A 136 13.32 -0.96 3.39
N ALA A 137 14.60 -1.33 3.55
CA ALA A 137 15.02 -2.71 3.77
C ALA A 137 14.49 -3.25 5.11
N GLY A 138 14.59 -2.45 6.17
CA GLY A 138 14.07 -2.81 7.49
C GLY A 138 12.58 -3.11 7.45
N TYR A 139 11.79 -2.28 6.76
CA TYR A 139 10.35 -2.49 6.61
C TYR A 139 10.04 -3.74 5.77
N GLN A 140 10.72 -3.94 4.63
CA GLN A 140 10.59 -5.18 3.83
C GLN A 140 10.85 -6.42 4.70
N TRP A 141 11.84 -6.36 5.59
CA TRP A 141 12.16 -7.48 6.47
C TRP A 141 11.14 -7.70 7.60
N ARG A 142 10.33 -6.70 7.97
CA ARG A 142 9.17 -6.93 8.85
C ARG A 142 8.16 -7.86 8.17
N PHE A 143 7.88 -7.62 6.89
CA PHE A 143 6.98 -8.48 6.09
C PHE A 143 7.60 -9.84 5.80
N LEU A 144 8.90 -9.89 5.52
CA LEU A 144 9.62 -11.16 5.35
C LEU A 144 9.56 -12.02 6.62
N ALA A 145 9.78 -11.43 7.80
CA ALA A 145 9.68 -12.13 9.07
C ALA A 145 8.28 -12.72 9.27
N ALA A 146 7.25 -11.92 9.01
CA ALA A 146 5.85 -12.34 9.10
C ALA A 146 5.51 -13.46 8.11
N MET A 147 5.94 -13.34 6.85
CA MET A 147 5.77 -14.38 5.83
C MET A 147 6.45 -15.71 6.23
N MET A 148 7.62 -15.63 6.84
CA MET A 148 8.37 -16.81 7.32
C MET A 148 7.76 -17.42 8.59
N GLY A 149 6.85 -16.72 9.28
CA GLY A 149 6.30 -17.16 10.56
C GLY A 149 7.34 -17.08 11.70
N ILE A 150 8.24 -16.10 11.66
CA ILE A 150 9.23 -15.84 12.72
C ILE A 150 8.96 -14.49 13.39
N PRO A 151 9.28 -14.33 14.68
CA PRO A 151 8.92 -13.11 15.42
C PRO A 151 9.74 -11.87 15.00
N PHE A 152 10.94 -12.08 14.44
CA PHE A 152 11.85 -11.02 14.01
C PHE A 152 12.91 -11.52 13.02
N ILE A 153 13.54 -10.59 12.30
CA ILE A 153 14.76 -10.82 11.51
C ILE A 153 15.97 -10.11 12.15
N PRO A 154 17.09 -10.81 12.41
CA PRO A 154 18.32 -10.17 12.85
C PRO A 154 19.00 -9.43 11.68
N SER A 155 19.46 -8.21 11.91
CA SER A 155 20.15 -7.39 10.91
C SER A 155 21.13 -6.41 11.54
N ARG A 156 22.11 -5.94 10.74
CA ARG A 156 22.93 -4.77 11.11
C ARG A 156 22.26 -3.45 10.74
N ASN A 157 21.20 -3.48 9.95
CA ASN A 157 20.44 -2.31 9.56
C ASN A 157 19.94 -1.54 10.79
N LEU A 158 19.87 -0.21 10.66
CA LEU A 158 19.58 0.78 11.71
C LEU A 158 20.69 0.98 12.75
N LEU A 159 21.62 0.04 12.95
CA LEU A 159 22.74 0.25 13.85
C LEU A 159 23.61 1.42 13.37
N GLY A 160 23.99 2.30 14.30
CA GLY A 160 24.79 3.50 14.00
C GLY A 160 23.99 4.67 13.40
N THR A 161 22.65 4.57 13.32
CA THR A 161 21.76 5.64 12.87
C THR A 161 20.80 6.05 13.98
N ASP A 162 20.31 7.29 13.93
CA ASP A 162 19.27 7.73 14.85
C ASP A 162 17.92 7.05 14.57
N THR A 163 17.66 6.60 13.34
CA THR A 163 16.46 5.84 12.97
C THR A 163 16.23 4.64 13.90
N GLY A 164 17.29 3.95 14.33
CA GLY A 164 17.19 2.86 15.30
C GLY A 164 16.56 3.29 16.64
N SER A 165 16.84 4.53 17.10
CA SER A 165 16.26 5.10 18.32
C SER A 165 14.77 5.43 18.18
N TYR A 166 14.27 5.67 16.96
CA TYR A 166 12.86 5.95 16.65
C TYR A 166 12.10 4.72 16.11
N SER A 167 12.77 3.59 15.96
CA SER A 167 12.16 2.33 15.53
C SER A 167 11.49 1.58 16.67
N SER A 168 10.73 0.53 16.32
CA SER A 168 10.24 -0.49 17.25
C SER A 168 11.23 -1.65 17.46
N CYS A 169 12.47 -1.53 16.97
CA CYS A 169 13.48 -2.59 17.01
C CYS A 169 14.20 -2.66 18.36
N LYS A 170 14.80 -3.83 18.63
CA LYS A 170 15.64 -4.06 19.81
C LYS A 170 17.03 -4.50 19.39
N VAL A 171 18.06 -3.93 19.98
CA VAL A 171 19.44 -4.37 19.80
C VAL A 171 19.77 -5.35 20.91
N VAL A 172 20.27 -6.53 20.55
CA VAL A 172 20.66 -7.58 21.49
C VAL A 172 22.12 -7.96 21.29
N LYS A 173 22.68 -8.66 22.28
CA LYS A 173 23.97 -9.32 22.13
C LYS A 173 23.81 -10.60 21.30
N ASP A 174 24.47 -10.65 20.14
CA ASP A 174 24.55 -11.84 19.29
C ASP A 174 25.18 -13.00 20.07
N PRO A 175 24.49 -14.15 20.23
CA PRO A 175 25.02 -15.29 20.98
C PRO A 175 26.24 -15.95 20.32
N PHE A 176 26.47 -15.75 19.02
CA PHE A 176 27.59 -16.37 18.30
C PHE A 176 28.86 -15.51 18.35
N SER A 177 28.74 -14.20 18.12
CA SER A 177 29.90 -13.30 18.07
C SER A 177 30.07 -12.42 19.30
N GLY A 178 29.07 -12.34 20.17
CA GLY A 178 29.03 -11.41 21.31
C GLY A 178 28.85 -9.94 20.93
N LYS A 179 28.70 -9.63 19.64
CA LYS A 179 28.55 -8.25 19.12
C LYS A 179 27.08 -7.80 19.13
N PRO A 180 26.80 -6.48 19.15
CA PRO A 180 25.43 -6.00 19.00
C PRO A 180 24.82 -6.36 17.63
N ILE A 181 23.58 -6.84 17.63
CA ILE A 181 22.76 -7.09 16.42
C ILE A 181 21.35 -6.52 16.62
N ASN A 182 20.79 -5.89 15.59
CA ASN A 182 19.43 -5.34 15.64
C ASN A 182 18.41 -6.43 15.31
N LEU A 183 17.30 -6.47 16.04
CA LEU A 183 16.16 -7.36 15.80
C LEU A 183 15.00 -6.53 15.27
N ILE A 184 14.61 -6.83 14.03
CA ILE A 184 13.51 -6.17 13.33
C ILE A 184 12.26 -7.03 13.50
N PRO A 185 11.24 -6.59 14.26
CA PRO A 185 10.08 -7.43 14.55
C PRO A 185 9.18 -7.60 13.33
N ALA A 186 8.45 -8.71 13.28
CA ALA A 186 7.48 -9.01 12.23
C ALA A 186 6.32 -8.00 12.20
N ALA A 187 5.70 -7.82 11.03
CA ALA A 187 4.48 -7.03 10.88
C ALA A 187 3.45 -7.78 10.04
N TYR A 188 2.23 -7.89 10.59
CA TYR A 188 1.07 -8.50 9.98
C TYR A 188 -0.01 -7.42 9.81
N PRO A 189 -0.13 -6.79 8.63
CA PRO A 189 -1.21 -5.87 8.35
C PRO A 189 -2.57 -6.55 8.56
N ASP A 190 -3.52 -5.83 9.17
CA ASP A 190 -4.90 -6.31 9.29
C ASP A 190 -5.56 -6.40 7.91
N VAL A 191 -5.24 -5.44 7.04
CA VAL A 191 -5.67 -5.43 5.63
C VAL A 191 -4.53 -4.95 4.74
N ALA A 192 -4.29 -5.67 3.64
CA ALA A 192 -3.49 -5.19 2.53
C ALA A 192 -4.33 -5.10 1.25
N PHE A 193 -3.99 -4.16 0.39
CA PHE A 193 -4.55 -4.05 -0.96
C PHE A 193 -3.46 -3.89 -2.00
N ILE A 194 -3.58 -4.63 -3.10
CA ILE A 194 -2.56 -4.72 -4.16
C ILE A 194 -3.24 -4.62 -5.52
N HIS A 195 -2.68 -3.83 -6.44
CA HIS A 195 -3.17 -3.71 -7.81
C HIS A 195 -2.31 -4.54 -8.79
N VAL A 196 -2.95 -5.37 -9.61
CA VAL A 196 -2.27 -6.36 -10.47
C VAL A 196 -2.78 -6.34 -11.91
N HIS A 197 -1.94 -6.80 -12.85
CA HIS A 197 -2.27 -6.81 -14.28
C HIS A 197 -3.44 -7.72 -14.60
N ARG A 198 -3.49 -8.90 -13.98
CA ARG A 198 -4.59 -9.85 -14.19
C ARG A 198 -4.76 -10.75 -13.00
N CYS A 199 -6.00 -11.13 -12.74
CA CYS A 199 -6.36 -12.07 -11.69
C CYS A 199 -7.50 -12.98 -12.17
N ASP A 200 -7.56 -14.23 -11.74
CA ASP A 200 -8.79 -15.00 -11.91
C ASP A 200 -9.80 -14.70 -10.79
N ILE A 201 -11.03 -15.19 -10.96
CA ILE A 201 -12.10 -15.02 -9.97
C ILE A 201 -11.77 -15.62 -8.59
N TYR A 202 -10.79 -16.52 -8.51
CA TYR A 202 -10.40 -17.19 -7.28
C TYR A 202 -9.36 -16.40 -6.49
N GLY A 203 -8.58 -15.53 -7.16
CA GLY A 203 -7.51 -14.73 -6.56
C GLY A 203 -6.10 -15.11 -7.00
N ASN A 204 -5.91 -15.92 -8.04
CA ASN A 204 -4.57 -16.15 -8.59
C ASN A 204 -4.18 -14.94 -9.44
N ALA A 205 -3.22 -14.16 -8.96
CA ALA A 205 -2.80 -12.91 -9.60
C ALA A 205 -1.43 -13.01 -10.24
N GLN A 206 -1.33 -12.44 -11.44
CA GLN A 206 -0.09 -12.30 -12.21
C GLN A 206 0.26 -10.82 -12.36
N ILE A 207 1.55 -10.53 -12.24
CA ILE A 207 2.11 -9.18 -12.30
C ILE A 207 3.24 -9.20 -13.32
N ASP A 208 3.15 -8.34 -14.34
CA ASP A 208 4.12 -8.29 -15.45
C ASP A 208 5.29 -7.33 -15.17
N ALA A 209 5.29 -6.70 -14.00
CA ALA A 209 6.26 -5.69 -13.57
C ALA A 209 7.04 -6.15 -12.32
N ILE A 210 7.88 -5.25 -11.79
CA ILE A 210 8.61 -5.49 -10.54
C ILE A 210 7.59 -5.67 -9.40
N LEU A 211 7.72 -6.78 -8.65
CA LEU A 211 6.83 -7.13 -7.54
C LEU A 211 7.00 -6.20 -6.34
N VAL A 212 8.22 -5.71 -6.13
CA VAL A 212 8.62 -4.89 -4.98
C VAL A 212 8.32 -5.61 -3.66
N GLU A 213 7.22 -5.31 -2.99
CA GLU A 213 6.85 -5.89 -1.68
C GLU A 213 5.65 -6.81 -1.73
N ASP A 214 4.95 -6.87 -2.87
CA ASP A 214 3.69 -7.59 -3.00
C ASP A 214 3.81 -9.08 -2.65
N PHE A 215 4.98 -9.67 -2.90
CA PHE A 215 5.21 -11.08 -2.63
C PHE A 215 5.14 -11.39 -1.13
N GLU A 216 5.90 -10.69 -0.30
CA GLU A 216 5.86 -10.84 1.15
C GLU A 216 4.58 -10.27 1.74
N LEU A 217 4.15 -9.09 1.28
CA LEU A 217 2.96 -8.40 1.79
C LEU A 217 1.69 -9.25 1.63
N SER A 218 1.51 -9.86 0.47
CA SER A 218 0.34 -10.73 0.22
C SER A 218 0.27 -11.93 1.17
N ARG A 219 1.42 -12.39 1.69
CA ARG A 219 1.52 -13.58 2.55
C ARG A 219 1.47 -13.24 4.04
N CYS A 220 1.81 -12.01 4.45
CA CYS A 220 1.74 -11.60 5.84
C CYS A 220 0.41 -10.93 6.23
N ALA A 221 -0.33 -10.36 5.27
CA ALA A 221 -1.59 -9.68 5.56
C ALA A 221 -2.69 -10.65 6.00
N ARG A 222 -3.38 -10.29 7.09
CA ARG A 222 -4.56 -11.02 7.58
C ARG A 222 -5.67 -11.03 6.55
N ARG A 223 -5.93 -9.92 5.88
CA ARG A 223 -6.89 -9.84 4.77
C ARG A 223 -6.23 -9.22 3.55
N LEU A 224 -6.44 -9.80 2.38
CA LEU A 224 -5.88 -9.30 1.14
C LEU A 224 -6.97 -9.02 0.11
N ILE A 225 -7.03 -7.76 -0.32
CA ILE A 225 -7.86 -7.29 -1.43
C ILE A 225 -6.98 -7.16 -2.67
N ILE A 226 -7.29 -7.91 -3.72
CA ILE A 226 -6.68 -7.71 -5.04
C ILE A 226 -7.60 -6.81 -5.85
N THR A 227 -7.05 -5.72 -6.38
CA THR A 227 -7.64 -5.01 -7.51
C THR A 227 -6.92 -5.42 -8.78
N THR A 228 -7.64 -5.57 -9.89
CA THR A 228 -7.03 -6.01 -11.15
C THR A 228 -7.56 -5.25 -12.35
N GLU A 229 -6.69 -5.07 -13.34
CA GLU A 229 -7.06 -4.48 -14.63
C GLU A 229 -7.98 -5.39 -15.45
N GLU A 230 -7.87 -6.71 -15.29
CA GLU A 230 -8.66 -7.69 -16.04
C GLU A 230 -8.85 -8.97 -15.23
N ILE A 231 -10.09 -9.48 -15.20
CA ILE A 231 -10.35 -10.85 -14.77
C ILE A 231 -10.06 -11.82 -15.93
N SER A 232 -9.06 -12.68 -15.75
CA SER A 232 -8.73 -13.73 -16.72
C SER A 232 -9.33 -15.08 -16.34
N ASP A 233 -9.68 -15.89 -17.33
CA ASP A 233 -10.08 -17.28 -17.10
C ASP A 233 -8.94 -18.05 -16.39
N ASN A 234 -9.31 -18.90 -15.44
CA ASN A 234 -8.35 -19.72 -14.70
C ASN A 234 -7.51 -20.62 -15.62
N GLU A 235 -8.02 -21.06 -16.77
CA GLU A 235 -7.25 -21.79 -17.77
C GLU A 235 -6.06 -20.97 -18.30
N VAL A 236 -6.25 -19.67 -18.53
CA VAL A 236 -5.18 -18.76 -18.97
C VAL A 236 -4.10 -18.65 -17.90
N ILE A 237 -4.51 -18.46 -16.64
CA ILE A 237 -3.58 -18.41 -15.50
C ILE A 237 -2.79 -19.72 -15.37
N ARG A 238 -3.46 -20.86 -15.55
CA ARG A 238 -2.86 -22.20 -15.44
C ARG A 238 -1.95 -22.58 -16.61
N ARG A 239 -2.03 -21.90 -17.75
CA ARG A 239 -1.11 -22.10 -18.88
C ARG A 239 0.27 -21.54 -18.60
N GLU A 240 0.36 -20.47 -17.80
CA GLU A 240 1.63 -19.84 -17.39
C GLU A 240 1.74 -19.73 -15.85
N PRO A 241 1.74 -20.85 -15.11
CA PRO A 241 1.66 -20.84 -13.65
C PRO A 241 2.85 -20.14 -12.99
N TRP A 242 4.02 -20.12 -13.63
CA TRP A 242 5.23 -19.43 -13.14
C TRP A 242 5.08 -17.90 -13.10
N LYS A 243 4.10 -17.31 -13.79
CA LYS A 243 3.77 -15.88 -13.70
C LYS A 243 2.89 -15.54 -12.49
N THR A 244 2.35 -16.54 -11.79
CA THR A 244 1.46 -16.32 -10.64
C THR A 244 2.29 -15.90 -9.43
N ALA A 245 2.31 -14.60 -9.15
CA ALA A 245 3.06 -14.02 -8.04
C ALA A 245 2.33 -14.18 -6.69
N ILE A 246 1.00 -14.04 -6.73
CA ILE A 246 0.14 -14.12 -5.55
C ILE A 246 -0.87 -15.26 -5.76
N PRO A 247 -0.82 -16.33 -4.96
CA PRO A 247 -1.73 -17.46 -5.08
C PRO A 247 -3.08 -17.15 -4.42
N PHE A 248 -4.16 -17.75 -4.93
CA PHE A 248 -5.51 -17.57 -4.39
C PHE A 248 -5.64 -17.82 -2.89
N LEU A 249 -4.80 -18.69 -2.31
CA LEU A 249 -4.84 -19.09 -0.90
C LEU A 249 -4.72 -17.91 0.08
N VAL A 250 -4.05 -16.83 -0.32
CA VAL A 250 -3.86 -15.66 0.54
C VAL A 250 -4.83 -14.52 0.25
N VAL A 251 -5.64 -14.63 -0.82
CA VAL A 251 -6.57 -13.60 -1.29
C VAL A 251 -7.96 -13.77 -0.68
N ASP A 252 -8.56 -12.67 -0.21
CA ASP A 252 -9.89 -12.64 0.39
C ASP A 252 -10.93 -11.94 -0.51
N ALA A 253 -10.51 -11.02 -1.38
CA ALA A 253 -11.36 -10.34 -2.36
C ALA A 253 -10.63 -10.09 -3.68
N VAL A 254 -11.36 -10.17 -4.78
CA VAL A 254 -10.92 -9.77 -6.12
C VAL A 254 -11.86 -8.68 -6.62
N VAL A 255 -11.31 -7.57 -7.09
CA VAL A 255 -12.08 -6.43 -7.61
C VAL A 255 -11.54 -6.10 -9.00
N GLU A 256 -12.37 -6.28 -10.03
CA GLU A 256 -12.04 -5.81 -11.36
C GLU A 256 -12.26 -4.30 -11.43
N VAL A 257 -11.20 -3.58 -11.79
CA VAL A 257 -11.20 -2.13 -11.91
C VAL A 257 -10.10 -1.73 -12.89
N PRO A 258 -10.42 -1.73 -14.21
CA PRO A 258 -9.52 -1.22 -15.22
C PRO A 258 -9.10 0.21 -14.91
N TYR A 259 -7.83 0.53 -15.14
CA TYR A 259 -7.21 1.79 -14.74
C TYR A 259 -7.23 2.07 -13.23
N GLY A 260 -7.37 1.04 -12.39
CA GLY A 260 -7.52 1.18 -10.94
C GLY A 260 -6.32 1.80 -10.21
N SER A 261 -5.19 1.95 -10.90
CA SER A 261 -4.03 2.70 -10.41
C SER A 261 -4.10 4.19 -10.70
N HIS A 262 -4.92 4.68 -11.63
CA HIS A 262 -5.00 6.12 -11.95
C HIS A 262 -5.21 6.97 -10.67
N PRO A 263 -4.41 8.04 -10.46
CA PRO A 263 -3.49 8.69 -11.41
C PRO A 263 -2.06 8.11 -11.44
N CYS A 264 -1.80 7.04 -10.68
CA CYS A 264 -0.53 6.32 -10.63
C CYS A 264 -0.32 5.46 -11.89
N GLU A 265 0.93 5.07 -12.15
CA GLU A 265 1.32 4.26 -13.29
C GLU A 265 0.91 2.79 -13.10
N MET A 266 0.53 2.15 -14.20
CA MET A 266 0.43 0.69 -14.32
C MET A 266 1.41 0.24 -15.40
N PRO A 267 2.60 -0.27 -15.02
CA PRO A 267 3.69 -0.51 -15.98
C PRO A 267 3.27 -1.46 -17.09
N GLY A 268 3.61 -1.10 -18.33
CA GLY A 268 3.21 -1.82 -19.53
C GLY A 268 1.76 -1.59 -19.96
N MET A 269 0.99 -0.76 -19.25
CA MET A 269 -0.41 -0.44 -19.60
C MET A 269 -0.65 1.06 -19.75
N TYR A 270 -0.37 1.87 -18.74
CA TYR A 270 -0.58 3.33 -18.79
C TYR A 270 0.35 4.10 -17.82
N TYR A 271 0.74 5.29 -18.25
CA TYR A 271 1.66 6.17 -17.52
C TYR A 271 0.94 7.00 -16.44
N TYR A 272 1.70 7.68 -15.58
CA TYR A 272 1.19 8.62 -14.58
C TYR A 272 0.34 9.74 -15.20
N ASP A 273 -0.79 10.09 -14.57
CA ASP A 273 -1.53 11.31 -14.90
C ASP A 273 -0.96 12.52 -14.15
N GLU A 274 0.11 13.06 -14.73
CA GLU A 274 0.90 14.14 -14.15
C GLU A 274 0.11 15.42 -13.87
N ASP A 275 -0.91 15.71 -14.68
CA ASP A 275 -1.79 16.86 -14.46
C ASP A 275 -2.64 16.65 -13.20
N HIS A 276 -3.17 15.44 -13.00
CA HIS A 276 -4.01 15.12 -11.87
C HIS A 276 -3.22 15.03 -10.56
N ILE A 277 -2.01 14.46 -10.60
CA ILE A 277 -1.10 14.47 -9.44
C ILE A 277 -0.73 15.91 -9.08
N ALA A 278 -0.47 16.78 -10.06
CA ALA A 278 -0.19 18.20 -9.82
C ALA A 278 -1.41 18.95 -9.25
N GLU A 279 -2.63 18.63 -9.70
CA GLU A 279 -3.87 19.18 -9.13
C GLU A 279 -3.99 18.84 -7.64
N TRP A 280 -3.76 17.58 -7.26
CA TRP A 280 -3.71 17.17 -5.85
C TRP A 280 -2.64 17.94 -5.07
N LEU A 281 -1.38 17.96 -5.54
CA LEU A 281 -0.28 18.65 -4.85
C LEU A 281 -0.50 20.16 -4.68
N SER A 282 -1.25 20.78 -5.59
CA SER A 282 -1.60 22.19 -5.50
C SER A 282 -2.70 22.42 -4.46
N LEU A 283 -3.81 21.68 -4.56
CA LEU A 283 -4.98 21.84 -3.71
C LEU A 283 -4.71 21.37 -2.28
N SER A 284 -3.94 20.30 -2.11
CA SER A 284 -3.77 19.65 -0.81
C SER A 284 -2.91 20.45 0.18
N LYS A 285 -2.44 21.66 -0.20
CA LYS A 285 -1.73 22.60 0.67
C LYS A 285 -2.59 23.16 1.81
N THR A 286 -3.91 23.25 1.64
CA THR A 286 -4.85 23.66 2.71
C THR A 286 -5.92 22.60 2.96
N GLN A 287 -6.66 22.72 4.07
CA GLN A 287 -7.76 21.78 4.35
C GLN A 287 -8.91 22.00 3.37
N GLU A 288 -9.23 23.25 3.05
CA GLU A 288 -10.29 23.61 2.11
C GLU A 288 -10.01 23.06 0.71
N GLY A 289 -8.74 23.04 0.29
CA GLY A 289 -8.34 22.47 -0.99
C GLY A 289 -8.42 20.94 -1.00
N VAL A 290 -8.09 20.26 0.10
CA VAL A 290 -8.36 18.82 0.26
C VAL A 290 -9.87 18.55 0.16
N ASP A 291 -10.68 19.30 0.89
CA ASP A 291 -12.14 19.12 0.90
C ASP A 291 -12.73 19.36 -0.50
N THR A 292 -12.21 20.35 -1.22
CA THR A 292 -12.58 20.64 -2.63
C THR A 292 -12.24 19.45 -3.53
N TYR A 293 -11.01 18.94 -3.43
CA TYR A 293 -10.58 17.79 -4.23
C TYR A 293 -11.43 16.55 -3.95
N LEU A 294 -11.64 16.22 -2.67
CA LEU A 294 -12.42 15.05 -2.27
C LEU A 294 -13.90 15.19 -2.64
N SER A 295 -14.47 16.40 -2.53
CA SER A 295 -15.86 16.66 -2.96
C SER A 295 -16.04 16.43 -4.45
N LYS A 296 -15.04 16.77 -5.27
CA LYS A 296 -15.08 16.62 -6.73
C LYS A 296 -14.82 15.17 -7.17
N PHE A 297 -13.72 14.57 -6.72
CA PHE A 297 -13.21 13.31 -7.27
C PHE A 297 -13.58 12.06 -6.46
N VAL A 298 -13.97 12.23 -5.19
CA VAL A 298 -14.40 11.13 -4.35
C VAL A 298 -15.90 11.24 -4.10
N PHE A 299 -16.36 12.13 -3.23
CA PHE A 299 -17.76 12.18 -2.81
C PHE A 299 -18.76 12.60 -3.90
N GLY A 300 -18.30 13.29 -4.95
CA GLY A 300 -19.14 13.77 -6.05
C GLY A 300 -19.34 12.78 -7.21
N VAL A 301 -18.75 11.59 -7.12
CA VAL A 301 -18.89 10.52 -8.13
C VAL A 301 -19.40 9.24 -7.45
N ASP A 302 -20.16 8.42 -8.18
CA ASP A 302 -20.76 7.19 -7.64
C ASP A 302 -19.85 5.96 -7.79
N SER A 303 -18.95 5.98 -8.77
CA SER A 303 -18.04 4.89 -9.09
C SER A 303 -16.63 5.37 -9.47
N PHE A 304 -15.68 4.43 -9.56
CA PHE A 304 -14.34 4.74 -10.06
C PHE A 304 -14.34 5.06 -11.56
N ASP A 305 -15.25 4.46 -12.34
CA ASP A 305 -15.41 4.77 -13.76
C ASP A 305 -15.89 6.23 -13.97
N ASP A 306 -16.84 6.70 -13.14
CA ASP A 306 -17.28 8.10 -13.16
C ASP A 306 -16.12 9.07 -12.81
N TYR A 307 -15.23 8.66 -11.90
CA TYR A 307 -14.00 9.39 -11.61
C TYR A 307 -13.08 9.46 -12.85
N LEU A 308 -12.87 8.36 -13.55
CA LEU A 308 -12.05 8.33 -14.77
C LEU A 308 -12.65 9.21 -15.87
N GLU A 309 -13.97 9.19 -16.06
CA GLU A 309 -14.67 10.08 -16.99
C GLU A 309 -14.49 11.55 -16.60
N LEU A 310 -14.60 11.88 -15.32
CA LEU A 310 -14.33 13.24 -14.80
C LEU A 310 -12.88 13.70 -15.02
N CYS A 311 -11.92 12.76 -15.02
CA CYS A 311 -10.51 13.02 -15.33
C CYS A 311 -10.20 13.13 -16.84
N GLY A 312 -11.24 13.18 -17.70
CA GLY A 312 -11.12 13.34 -19.14
C GLY A 312 -11.37 12.05 -19.94
N GLY A 313 -11.80 10.99 -19.25
CA GLY A 313 -12.32 9.75 -19.82
C GLY A 313 -11.40 9.13 -20.86
N ILE A 314 -12.01 8.48 -21.85
CA ILE A 314 -11.31 7.73 -22.90
C ILE A 314 -10.20 8.52 -23.61
N ARG A 315 -10.34 9.85 -23.74
CA ARG A 315 -9.32 10.70 -24.39
C ARG A 315 -8.06 10.76 -23.54
N LYS A 316 -8.19 11.01 -22.24
CA LYS A 316 -7.06 11.04 -21.31
C LYS A 316 -6.45 9.64 -21.17
N LEU A 317 -7.26 8.61 -20.98
CA LEU A 317 -6.80 7.23 -20.83
C LEU A 317 -6.01 6.72 -22.06
N ASN A 318 -6.44 7.08 -23.27
CA ASN A 318 -5.70 6.75 -24.49
C ASN A 318 -4.37 7.52 -24.60
N TYR A 319 -4.32 8.77 -24.13
CA TYR A 319 -3.07 9.52 -24.04
C TYR A 319 -2.08 8.83 -23.08
N LEU A 320 -2.53 8.45 -21.88
CA LEU A 320 -1.69 7.78 -20.87
C LEU A 320 -1.15 6.42 -21.38
N LYS A 321 -1.99 5.65 -22.08
CA LYS A 321 -1.58 4.41 -22.78
C LYS A 321 -0.48 4.69 -23.81
N ARG A 322 -0.66 5.68 -24.69
CA ARG A 322 0.36 6.01 -25.70
C ARG A 322 1.65 6.55 -25.06
N ARG A 323 1.51 7.29 -23.96
CA ARG A 323 2.64 7.86 -23.21
C ARG A 323 3.50 6.77 -22.58
N GLU A 324 2.90 5.71 -22.04
CA GLU A 324 3.61 4.54 -21.50
C GLU A 324 4.58 3.95 -22.52
N PHE A 325 4.16 3.89 -23.78
CA PHE A 325 4.99 3.40 -24.90
C PHE A 325 5.81 4.50 -25.59
N LEU A 326 6.02 5.65 -24.92
CA LEU A 326 6.81 6.79 -25.40
C LEU A 326 6.31 7.39 -26.73
N ARG A 327 5.03 7.20 -27.07
CA ARG A 327 4.42 7.71 -28.31
C ARG A 327 3.82 9.12 -28.17
N GLU A 328 3.90 9.69 -26.98
CA GLU A 328 3.44 11.04 -26.64
C GLU A 328 4.50 11.71 -25.74
N PRO A 329 4.68 13.04 -25.81
CA PRO A 329 5.62 13.75 -24.93
C PRO A 329 5.14 13.76 -23.47
N MET A 330 6.09 13.83 -22.54
CA MET A 330 5.80 14.04 -21.12
C MET A 330 5.49 15.51 -20.86
N VAL A 331 4.39 15.78 -20.18
CA VAL A 331 4.17 17.08 -19.53
C VAL A 331 4.64 16.92 -18.08
N ALA A 332 5.44 17.87 -17.59
CA ALA A 332 5.91 17.89 -16.20
C ALA A 332 5.45 19.20 -15.52
N PRO A 333 4.18 19.28 -15.07
CA PRO A 333 3.61 20.52 -14.55
C PRO A 333 4.34 21.10 -13.34
N TRP A 334 5.05 20.27 -12.57
CA TRP A 334 5.83 20.67 -11.39
C TRP A 334 7.18 21.31 -11.70
N ARG A 335 7.65 21.30 -12.96
CA ARG A 335 8.97 21.82 -13.35
C ARG A 335 8.99 23.33 -13.63
N LYS A 336 8.00 24.08 -13.14
CA LYS A 336 7.88 25.52 -13.41
C LYS A 336 8.74 26.36 -12.48
#